data_AF-A0A8E0IQH1-F1
#
_entry.id   AF-A0A8E0IQH1-F1
#
_cell.length_a   1.000
_cell.length_b   1.000
_cell.length_c   1.000
_cell.angle_alpha   90.00
_cell.angle_beta   90.00
_cell.angle_gamma   90.00
#
_symmetry.space_group_name_H-M   'P 1'
#
loop_
_entity.id
_entity.type
_entity.pdbx_description
1 polymer ?
#
loop_
_entity_poly.entity_id
_entity_poly.type
_entity_poly.pdbx_seq_one_letter_code
_entity_poly.pdbx_strand_id
1 'polypeptide(L)'
;MSRAYVGATPVLRLLNDQTIFTDGLDAVRSFLRSPLTVLLGRLVIPIIAAYSGDSLIGTLTHLMDVEDDTGQVYSSPVLLNDSGVVTLATVAGSDDEEAALSQTKQTVQDQIKAIEQGASKHET
;
A
#
# COMPACT_ATOMS: atom_id res chain seq x y z
N MET A 1 -8.58 3.09 9.08
CA MET A 1 -8.00 2.92 10.45
C MET A 1 -8.82 1.94 11.31
N SER A 2 -9.92 1.41 10.77
CA SER A 2 -10.88 0.51 11.46
C SER A 2 -10.24 -0.75 12.08
N ARG A 3 -9.04 -1.13 11.64
CA ARG A 3 -8.34 -2.36 12.00
C ARG A 3 -6.93 -2.14 12.56
N ALA A 4 -6.66 -0.96 13.09
CA ALA A 4 -5.40 -0.69 13.78
C ALA A 4 -5.45 -1.20 15.23
N TYR A 5 -4.36 -1.84 15.68
CA TYR A 5 -4.21 -2.37 17.04
C TYR A 5 -2.85 -1.95 17.63
N VAL A 6 -2.79 -1.80 18.95
CA VAL A 6 -1.53 -1.74 19.72
C VAL A 6 -1.53 -2.92 20.68
N GLY A 7 -0.60 -3.87 20.46
CA GLY A 7 -0.71 -5.19 21.06
C GLY A 7 -2.01 -5.88 20.63
N ALA A 8 -2.83 -6.30 21.59
CA ALA A 8 -4.14 -6.89 21.33
C ALA A 8 -5.31 -5.89 21.42
N THR A 9 -5.04 -4.60 21.66
CA THR A 9 -6.09 -3.60 21.90
C THR A 9 -6.39 -2.79 20.64
N PRO A 10 -7.65 -2.74 20.17
CA PRO A 10 -8.03 -1.87 19.06
C PRO A 10 -7.69 -0.41 19.36
N VAL A 11 -7.05 0.29 18.41
CA VAL A 11 -6.66 1.70 18.58
C VAL A 11 -7.86 2.59 18.90
N LEU A 12 -9.03 2.29 18.35
CA LEU A 12 -10.28 2.99 18.67
C LEU A 12 -10.65 2.97 20.17
N ARG A 13 -10.19 1.96 20.92
CA ARG A 13 -10.42 1.87 22.38
C ARG A 13 -9.39 2.65 23.19
N LEU A 14 -8.28 3.05 22.57
CA LEU A 14 -7.18 3.76 23.22
C LEU A 14 -7.27 5.28 23.02
N LEU A 15 -8.14 5.74 22.14
CA LEU A 15 -8.26 7.14 21.76
C LEU A 15 -9.53 7.75 22.34
N ASN A 16 -9.36 8.87 23.05
CA ASN A 16 -10.47 9.66 23.58
C ASN A 16 -11.04 10.64 22.55
N ASP A 17 -10.30 10.91 21.48
CA ASP A 17 -10.68 11.80 20.38
C ASP A 17 -10.37 11.13 19.04
N GLN A 18 -11.32 11.16 18.12
CA GLN A 18 -11.20 10.57 16.78
C GLN A 18 -10.56 11.52 15.76
N THR A 19 -10.42 12.82 16.06
CA THR A 19 -9.74 13.80 15.18
C THR A 19 -8.30 13.39 14.85
N ILE A 20 -7.64 12.67 15.76
CA ILE A 20 -6.29 12.15 15.59
C ILE A 20 -6.13 11.21 14.37
N PHE A 21 -7.21 10.60 13.87
CA PHE A 21 -7.16 9.80 12.65
C PHE A 21 -7.00 10.66 11.40
N THR A 22 -7.69 11.81 11.35
CA THR A 22 -7.57 12.77 10.26
C THR A 22 -6.21 13.47 10.30
N ASP A 23 -5.82 13.94 11.48
CA ASP A 23 -4.52 14.60 11.69
C ASP A 23 -3.35 13.64 11.40
N GLY A 24 -3.48 12.38 11.82
CA GLY A 24 -2.52 11.33 11.53
C GLY A 24 -2.40 11.02 10.04
N LEU A 25 -3.52 10.97 9.31
CA LEU A 25 -3.52 10.77 7.86
C LEU A 25 -2.81 11.93 7.14
N ASP A 26 -3.08 13.17 7.55
CA ASP A 26 -2.47 14.35 6.96
C ASP A 26 -0.97 14.45 7.29
N ALA A 27 -0.57 14.08 8.50
CA ALA A 27 0.84 13.98 8.88
C ALA A 27 1.58 12.93 8.03
N VAL A 28 0.97 11.77 7.80
CA VAL A 28 1.53 10.72 6.92
C VAL A 28 1.65 11.22 5.48
N ARG A 29 0.61 11.88 4.94
CA ARG A 29 0.63 12.46 3.59
C ARG A 29 1.70 13.53 3.44
N SER A 30 1.89 14.37 4.46
CA SER A 30 2.93 15.38 4.50
C SER A 30 4.32 14.75 4.52
N PHE A 31 4.52 13.73 5.36
CA PHE A 31 5.76 12.96 5.42
C PHE A 31 6.11 12.29 4.09
N LEU A 32 5.13 11.72 3.39
CA LEU A 32 5.33 11.08 2.08
C LEU A 32 5.76 12.06 0.97
N ARG A 33 5.57 13.38 1.17
CA ARG A 33 6.06 14.41 0.24
C ARG A 33 7.53 14.82 0.51
N SER A 34 8.14 14.30 1.57
CA SER A 34 9.53 14.58 1.97
C SER A 34 10.55 13.78 1.13
N PRO A 35 11.79 14.28 0.89
CA PRO A 35 12.74 13.68 -0.06
C PRO A 35 13.17 12.22 0.21
N LEU A 36 13.60 11.58 -0.88
CA LEU A 36 13.87 10.15 -1.13
C LEU A 36 14.74 9.38 -0.10
N THR A 37 15.54 10.04 0.74
CA THR A 37 16.53 9.37 1.61
C THR A 37 15.89 8.43 2.63
N VAL A 38 14.71 8.76 3.16
CA VAL A 38 14.00 7.91 4.13
C VAL A 38 13.38 6.68 3.47
N LEU A 39 13.07 6.76 2.17
CA LEU A 39 12.50 5.64 1.41
C LEU A 39 13.53 4.52 1.19
N LEU A 40 14.79 4.87 0.91
CA LEU A 40 15.85 3.88 0.70
C LEU A 40 16.10 3.01 1.95
N GLY A 41 16.11 3.61 3.14
CA GLY A 41 16.26 2.85 4.39
C GLY A 41 15.10 1.88 4.65
N ARG A 42 13.89 2.20 4.19
CA ARG A 42 12.70 1.35 4.34
C ARG A 42 12.68 0.15 3.38
N LEU A 43 13.41 0.21 2.27
CA LEU A 43 13.51 -0.89 1.30
C LEU A 43 14.44 -2.03 1.76
N VAL A 44 15.37 -1.75 2.68
CA VAL A 44 16.33 -2.75 3.19
C VAL A 44 15.62 -3.95 3.81
N ILE A 45 14.57 -3.72 4.62
CA ILE A 45 13.86 -4.79 5.32
C ILE A 45 13.15 -5.75 4.34
N PRO A 46 12.34 -5.26 3.37
CA PRO A 46 11.79 -6.11 2.31
C PRO A 46 12.85 -6.86 1.51
N ILE A 47 13.97 -6.22 1.15
CA ILE A 47 15.05 -6.85 0.39
C ILE A 47 15.68 -8.00 1.18
N ILE A 48 15.94 -7.80 2.47
CA ILE A 48 16.49 -8.85 3.34
C ILE A 48 15.49 -9.99 3.47
N ALA A 49 14.19 -9.72 3.69
CA ALA A 49 13.17 -10.77 3.76
C ALA A 49 13.11 -11.62 2.48
N ALA A 50 13.13 -10.98 1.32
CA ALA A 50 13.15 -11.67 0.03
C ALA A 50 14.44 -12.49 -0.20
N TYR A 51 15.57 -12.08 0.37
CA TYR A 51 16.87 -12.73 0.13
C TYR A 51 17.24 -13.81 1.16
N SER A 52 16.90 -13.59 2.43
CA SER A 52 17.37 -14.42 3.56
C SER A 52 16.43 -15.57 3.93
N GLY A 53 15.23 -15.63 3.35
CA GLY A 53 14.17 -16.57 3.74
C GLY A 53 13.36 -16.14 4.97
N ASP A 54 13.69 -14.97 5.55
CA ASP A 54 12.86 -14.37 6.60
C ASP A 54 11.48 -13.98 6.06
N SER A 55 10.46 -14.18 6.89
CA SER A 55 9.08 -13.84 6.54
C SER A 55 8.73 -12.42 7.00
N LEU A 56 8.35 -11.57 6.07
CA LEU A 56 7.85 -10.22 6.33
C LEU A 56 6.36 -10.13 5.99
N ILE A 57 5.54 -9.79 6.99
CA ILE A 57 4.16 -9.34 6.75
C ILE A 57 4.19 -7.83 6.64
N GLY A 58 3.69 -7.30 5.53
CA GLY A 58 3.67 -5.86 5.29
C GLY A 58 2.73 -5.45 4.17
N THR A 59 2.53 -4.14 4.03
CA THR A 59 1.75 -3.58 2.93
C THR A 59 2.70 -3.21 1.79
N LEU A 60 2.69 -3.99 0.70
CA LEU A 60 3.57 -3.79 -0.45
C LEU A 60 2.76 -3.67 -1.74
N THR A 61 3.22 -2.79 -2.65
CA THR A 61 2.70 -2.71 -4.01
C THR A 61 3.20 -3.91 -4.81
N HIS A 62 2.27 -4.68 -5.37
CA HIS A 62 2.56 -5.85 -6.19
C HIS A 62 1.48 -6.00 -7.27
N LEU A 63 1.80 -6.80 -8.28
CA LEU A 63 0.85 -7.22 -9.29
C LEU A 63 -0.09 -8.26 -8.66
N MET A 64 -1.39 -7.99 -8.71
CA MET A 64 -2.39 -8.99 -8.35
C MET A 64 -2.81 -9.76 -9.59
N ASP A 65 -2.79 -11.08 -9.46
CA ASP A 65 -3.37 -11.97 -10.45
C ASP A 65 -4.88 -11.75 -10.47
N VAL A 66 -5.37 -11.22 -11.58
CA VAL A 66 -6.79 -11.18 -11.91
C VAL A 66 -6.91 -11.90 -13.24
N GLU A 67 -7.88 -12.81 -13.35
CA GLU A 67 -8.10 -13.67 -14.53
C GLU A 67 -8.27 -12.89 -15.86
N ASP A 68 -8.42 -11.56 -15.79
CA ASP A 68 -8.78 -10.67 -16.90
C ASP A 68 -7.58 -9.96 -17.59
N ASP A 69 -6.36 -10.50 -17.54
CA ASP A 69 -5.14 -10.03 -18.27
C ASP A 69 -4.74 -8.54 -18.09
N THR A 70 -5.45 -7.78 -17.26
CA THR A 70 -5.24 -6.34 -17.05
C THR A 70 -4.43 -6.01 -15.81
N GLY A 71 -4.01 -7.04 -15.06
CA GLY A 71 -3.04 -7.00 -13.96
C GLY A 71 -3.18 -5.77 -13.05
N GLN A 72 -3.95 -5.85 -11.97
CA GLN A 72 -4.09 -4.71 -11.06
C GLN A 72 -2.84 -4.55 -10.19
N VAL A 73 -2.26 -3.35 -10.18
CA VAL A 73 -1.12 -3.00 -9.32
C VAL A 73 -1.58 -2.05 -8.22
N TYR A 74 -1.56 -2.51 -6.98
CA TYR A 74 -1.81 -1.65 -5.82
C TYR A 74 -1.19 -2.24 -4.55
N SER A 75 -1.09 -1.43 -3.50
CA SER A 75 -0.56 -1.88 -2.22
C SER A 75 -1.61 -2.69 -1.44
N SER A 76 -1.26 -3.91 -1.01
CA SER A 76 -2.11 -4.72 -0.14
C SER A 76 -1.27 -5.50 0.89
N PRO A 77 -1.88 -6.06 1.95
CA PRO A 77 -1.18 -6.89 2.92
C PRO A 77 -0.70 -8.20 2.29
N VAL A 78 0.61 -8.41 2.33
CA VAL A 78 1.27 -9.58 1.76
C VAL A 78 2.23 -10.20 2.75
N LEU A 79 2.53 -11.47 2.52
CA LEU A 79 3.70 -12.15 3.03
C LEU A 79 4.79 -12.07 1.95
N LEU A 80 5.95 -11.55 2.33
CA LEU A 80 7.15 -11.58 1.52
C LEU A 80 8.17 -12.53 2.17
N ASN A 81 8.68 -13.47 1.40
CA ASN A 81 9.78 -14.35 1.78
C ASN A 81 10.62 -14.72 0.54
N ASP A 82 11.48 -15.74 0.63
CA ASP A 82 12.31 -16.24 -0.48
C ASP A 82 11.52 -16.78 -1.68
N SER A 83 10.23 -17.10 -1.49
CA SER A 83 9.33 -17.55 -2.54
C SER A 83 8.64 -16.38 -3.26
N GLY A 84 8.92 -15.14 -2.85
CA GLY A 84 8.34 -13.93 -3.41
C GLY A 84 7.15 -13.42 -2.62
N VAL A 85 6.23 -12.74 -3.31
CA VAL A 85 5.06 -12.09 -2.70
C VAL A 85 3.87 -13.03 -2.71
N VAL A 86 3.29 -13.29 -1.54
CA VAL A 86 2.06 -14.07 -1.36
C VAL A 86 0.99 -13.18 -0.75
N THR A 87 -0.15 -13.04 -1.44
CA THR A 87 -1.32 -12.35 -0.87
C THR A 87 -1.91 -13.16 0.28
N LEU A 88 -1.91 -12.59 1.49
CA LEU A 88 -2.34 -13.31 2.70
C LEU A 88 -3.86 -13.38 2.85
N ALA A 89 -4.57 -12.28 2.60
CA ALA A 89 -6.02 -12.20 2.62
C ALA A 89 -6.52 -10.87 2.05
N THR A 90 -7.70 -10.90 1.42
CA THR A 90 -8.43 -9.67 1.09
C THR A 90 -8.98 -9.06 2.37
N VAL A 91 -8.54 -7.83 2.66
CA VAL A 91 -9.02 -7.07 3.82
C VAL A 91 -10.27 -6.30 3.38
N ALA A 92 -11.46 -6.77 3.77
CA ALA A 92 -12.73 -6.08 3.46
C ALA A 92 -12.74 -4.66 4.05
N GLY A 93 -13.25 -3.63 3.41
CA GLY A 93 -13.34 -2.30 4.04
C GLY A 93 -14.67 -2.12 4.78
N SER A 94 -14.89 -0.97 5.41
CA SER A 94 -16.24 -0.39 5.34
C SER A 94 -16.53 0.09 3.92
N ASP A 95 -17.79 0.33 3.57
CA ASP A 95 -18.18 0.83 2.24
C ASP A 95 -17.35 2.05 1.81
N ASP A 96 -17.11 2.99 2.73
CA ASP A 96 -16.26 4.17 2.48
C ASP A 96 -14.79 3.81 2.23
N GLU A 97 -14.22 2.85 2.99
CA GLU A 97 -12.84 2.37 2.80
C GLU A 97 -12.71 1.62 1.46
N GLU A 98 -13.72 0.87 1.05
CA GLU A 98 -13.75 0.16 -0.25
C GLU A 98 -13.93 1.11 -1.43
N ALA A 99 -14.76 2.14 -1.29
CA ALA A 99 -14.92 3.19 -2.30
C ALA A 99 -13.61 3.97 -2.50
N ALA A 100 -12.94 4.35 -1.42
CA ALA A 100 -11.64 5.04 -1.48
C ALA A 100 -10.54 4.16 -2.10
N LEU A 101 -10.54 2.85 -1.78
CA LEU A 101 -9.62 1.89 -2.40
C LEU A 101 -9.90 1.75 -3.90
N SER A 102 -11.16 1.62 -4.29
CA SER A 102 -11.58 1.49 -5.70
C SER A 102 -11.17 2.72 -6.52
N GLN A 103 -11.37 3.92 -5.97
CA GLN A 103 -10.92 5.17 -6.61
C GLN A 103 -9.40 5.23 -6.77
N THR A 104 -8.65 4.76 -5.77
CA THR A 104 -7.18 4.71 -5.82
C THR A 104 -6.70 3.72 -6.90
N LYS A 105 -7.30 2.53 -6.97
CA LYS A 105 -7.01 1.53 -8.00
C LYS A 105 -7.24 2.08 -9.40
N GLN A 106 -8.37 2.74 -9.62
CA GLN A 106 -8.69 3.36 -10.90
C GLN A 106 -7.65 4.42 -11.29
N THR A 107 -7.27 5.28 -10.34
CA THR A 107 -6.25 6.33 -10.57
C THR A 107 -4.91 5.74 -11.00
N VAL A 108 -4.47 4.65 -10.35
CA VAL A 108 -3.22 3.96 -10.72
C VAL A 108 -3.34 3.32 -12.10
N GLN A 109 -4.46 2.66 -12.41
CA GLN A 109 -4.67 2.04 -13.72
C GLN A 109 -4.68 3.07 -14.85
N ASP A 110 -5.30 4.23 -14.62
CA ASP A 110 -5.34 5.32 -15.61
C ASP A 110 -3.93 5.89 -15.85
N GLN A 111 -3.11 5.99 -14.82
CA GLN A 111 -1.70 6.38 -14.96
C GLN A 111 -0.89 5.34 -15.74
N ILE A 112 -1.06 4.06 -15.46
CA ILE A 112 -0.39 2.97 -16.20
C ILE A 112 -0.79 3.04 -17.69
N LYS A 113 -2.09 3.15 -17.99
CA LYS A 113 -2.59 3.30 -19.36
C LYS A 113 -2.03 4.54 -20.05
N ALA A 114 -1.94 5.67 -19.36
CA ALA A 114 -1.37 6.90 -19.92
C ALA A 114 0.12 6.72 -20.29
N ILE A 115 0.88 6.00 -19.47
CA ILE A 115 2.28 5.66 -19.74
C ILE A 115 2.37 4.72 -20.96
N GLU A 116 1.57 3.66 -21.00
CA GLU A 116 1.52 2.68 -22.10
C GLU A 116 1.14 3.32 -23.44
N GLN A 117 0.22 4.29 -23.41
CA GLN A 117 -0.22 5.06 -24.57
C GLN A 117 0.78 6.14 -25.01
N GLY A 118 1.90 6.29 -24.30
CA GLY A 118 2.99 7.18 -24.71
C GLY A 118 2.80 8.65 -24.34
N ALA A 119 2.06 8.98 -23.28
CA ALA A 119 2.00 10.34 -22.74
C ALA A 119 3.37 10.86 -22.23
N SER A 120 4.42 10.05 -22.30
CA SER A 120 5.83 10.43 -22.08
C SER A 120 6.58 10.83 -23.37
N LYS A 121 5.96 10.77 -24.56
CA LYS A 121 6.52 11.37 -25.78
C LYS A 121 6.16 12.85 -25.88
N HIS A 122 6.73 13.66 -24.98
CA HIS A 122 7.10 15.01 -25.34
C HIS A 122 8.62 15.07 -25.40
N GLU A 123 9.12 14.77 -26.60
CA GLU A 123 10.43 15.18 -27.08
C GLU A 123 10.47 16.72 -27.18
N THR A 124 11.64 17.27 -26.82
CA THR A 124 12.21 18.61 -27.06
C THR A 124 11.58 19.84 -26.43
#